data_AF-A0AAC9IHC8-F1
#
_entry.id   AF-A0AAC9IHC8-F1
#
_cell.length_a   1.000
_cell.length_b   1.000
_cell.length_c   1.000
_cell.angle_alpha   90.00
_cell.angle_beta   90.00
_cell.angle_gamma   90.00
#
_symmetry.space_group_name_H-M   'P 1'
#
loop_
_entity.id
_entity.type
_entity.pdbx_description
1 polymer ?
#
loop_
_entity_poly.entity_id
_entity_poly.type
_entity_poly.pdbx_seq_one_letter_code
_entity_poly.pdbx_strand_id
1 'polypeptide(L)' 'MRRILKEALAKERHYYTKQLCSLGEYSPDMTKNMTISDLKKEYHFFFNKTDRYL' A
#
# COMPACT_ATOMS: atom_id res chain seq x y z
N MET A 1 -19.21 -0.75 12.72
CA MET A 1 -18.47 -1.28 11.54
C MET A 1 -18.49 -2.81 11.56
N ARG A 2 -18.93 -3.46 10.48
CA ARG A 2 -18.97 -4.93 10.37
C ARG A 2 -17.55 -5.52 10.36
N ARG A 3 -17.36 -6.67 11.03
CA ARG A 3 -16.07 -7.39 11.15
C ARG A 3 -15.41 -7.68 9.78
N ILE A 4 -16.23 -8.07 8.80
CA ILE A 4 -15.80 -8.35 7.42
C ILE A 4 -15.12 -7.14 6.77
N LEU A 5 -15.67 -5.94 6.97
CA LEU A 5 -15.10 -4.72 6.38
C LEU A 5 -13.73 -4.40 7.00
N LYS A 6 -13.58 -4.57 8.32
CA LYS A 6 -12.30 -4.37 9.01
C LYS A 6 -11.24 -5.37 8.52
N GLU A 7 -11.62 -6.62 8.34
CA GLU A 7 -10.73 -7.67 7.84
C GLU A 7 -10.30 -7.41 6.39
N ALA A 8 -11.22 -6.97 5.53
CA ALA A 8 -10.90 -6.60 4.16
C ALA A 8 -9.91 -5.42 4.10
N LEU A 9 -10.16 -4.36 4.87
CA LEU A 9 -9.26 -3.20 4.96
C LEU A 9 -7.88 -3.58 5.52
N ALA A 10 -7.83 -4.47 6.51
CA ALA A 10 -6.56 -4.96 7.05
C ALA A 10 -5.76 -5.77 6.01
N LYS A 11 -6.43 -6.62 5.23
CA LYS A 11 -5.79 -7.38 4.13
C LYS A 11 -5.25 -6.45 3.05
N GLU A 12 -6.04 -5.46 2.63
CA GLU A 12 -5.62 -4.48 1.63
C GLU A 12 -4.40 -3.67 2.10
N ARG A 13 -4.43 -3.19 3.35
CA ARG A 13 -3.28 -2.51 3.97
C ARG A 13 -2.03 -3.39 3.97
N HIS A 14 -2.17 -4.64 4.42
CA HIS A 14 -1.05 -5.57 4.48
C HIS A 14 -0.45 -5.85 3.09
N TYR A 15 -1.30 -5.96 2.06
CA TYR A 15 -0.86 -6.15 0.68
C TYR A 15 0.05 -5.00 0.22
N TYR A 16 -0.41 -3.75 0.30
CA TYR A 16 0.39 -2.61 -0.17
C TYR A 16 1.65 -2.40 0.66
N THR A 17 1.57 -2.53 1.99
CA THR A 17 2.75 -2.47 2.86
C THR A 17 3.80 -3.49 2.45
N LYS A 18 3.40 -4.75 2.20
CA LYS A 18 4.34 -5.80 1.80
C LYS A 18 5.02 -5.49 0.47
N GLN A 19 4.25 -5.00 -0.51
CA GLN A 19 4.78 -4.63 -1.83
C GLN A 19 5.78 -3.48 -1.72
N LEU A 20 5.42 -2.42 -1.00
CA LEU A 20 6.29 -1.25 -0.78
C LEU A 20 7.55 -1.63 0.02
N CYS A 21 7.43 -2.47 1.05
CA CYS A 21 8.59 -2.95 1.80
C CYS A 21 9.51 -3.84 0.95
N SER A 22 8.97 -4.59 -0.02
CA SER A 22 9.79 -5.41 -0.92
C SER A 22 10.66 -4.60 -1.88
N LEU A 23 10.32 -3.33 -2.13
CA LEU A 23 11.16 -2.40 -2.89
C LEU A 23 12.39 -1.94 -2.10
N GLY A 24 12.43 -2.16 -0.79
CA GLY A 24 13.51 -1.72 0.09
C GLY A 24 13.47 -0.24 0.48
N GLU A 25 12.60 0.56 -0.14
CA GLU A 25 12.46 2.00 0.17
C GLU A 25 11.56 2.27 1.39
N TYR A 26 10.66 1.35 1.74
CA TYR A 26 9.73 1.51 2.86
C TYR A 26 10.00 0.50 3.96
N SER A 27 10.08 0.97 5.20
CA SER A 27 10.08 0.10 6.38
C SER A 27 8.64 -0.12 6.89
N PRO A 28 8.36 -1.25 7.56
CA PRO A 28 7.07 -1.48 8.20
C PRO A 28 6.66 -0.33 9.13
N ASP A 29 7.62 0.30 9.82
CA ASP A 29 7.34 1.42 10.71
C ASP A 29 6.97 2.71 9.98
N MET A 30 7.56 2.99 8.81
CA MET A 30 7.13 4.11 7.97
C MET A 30 5.69 3.90 7.47
N THR A 31 5.34 2.67 7.08
CA THR A 31 3.99 2.36 6.60
C THR A 31 2.92 2.34 7.71
N LYS A 32 3.31 2.27 8.99
CA LYS A 32 2.35 2.28 10.12
C LYS A 32 1.60 3.59 10.25
N ASN A 33 2.23 4.70 9.87
CA ASN A 33 1.64 6.04 9.93
C ASN A 33 0.85 6.41 8.67
N MET A 34 0.91 5.57 7.63
CA MET A 34 0.23 5.79 6.36
C MET A 34 -1.20 5.24 6.38
N THR A 35 -2.12 5.97 5.75
CA THR A 35 -3.46 5.45 5.45
C THR A 35 -3.41 4.46 4.29
N ILE A 36 -4.46 3.66 4.10
CA ILE A 36 -4.57 2.75 2.94
C ILE A 36 -4.49 3.53 1.62
N SER A 37 -5.08 4.73 1.57
CA SER A 37 -5.02 5.61 0.40
C SER A 37 -3.60 6.07 0.09
N ASP A 38 -2.79 6.37 1.10
CA ASP A 38 -1.39 6.75 0.92
C ASP A 38 -0.57 5.57 0.40
N LEU A 39 -0.71 4.40 1.03
CA LEU A 39 -0.05 3.16 0.59
C LEU A 39 -0.41 2.81 -0.86
N LYS A 40 -1.67 3.01 -1.25
CA LYS A 40 -2.14 2.79 -2.61
C LYS A 40 -1.53 3.78 -3.60
N LYS A 41 -1.41 5.06 -3.24
CA LYS A 41 -0.75 6.08 -4.08
C LYS A 41 0.72 5.75 -4.31
N GLU A 42 1.44 5.42 -3.24
CA GLU A 42 2.85 5.01 -3.35
C GLU A 42 2.98 3.74 -4.19
N TYR A 43 2.15 2.73 -3.93
CA TYR A 43 2.13 1.52 -4.75
C TYR A 43 1.91 1.84 -6.23
N HIS A 44 0.96 2.70 -6.57
CA HIS A 44 0.78 3.12 -7.96
C HIS A 44 1.96 3.93 -8.50
N PHE A 45 2.60 4.77 -7.69
CA PHE A 45 3.79 5.51 -8.10
C PHE A 45 4.95 4.59 -8.50
N PHE A 46 5.16 3.49 -7.77
CA PHE A 46 6.25 2.54 -8.07
C PHE A 46 5.87 1.49 -9.12
N PHE A 47 4.66 0.94 -9.04
CA PHE A 47 4.23 -0.21 -9.86
C PHE A 47 3.39 0.16 -11.09
N ASN A 48 2.84 1.38 -11.16
CA ASN A 48 2.03 1.87 -12.29
C ASN A 48 2.78 2.88 -13.18
N LYS A 49 4.12 2.93 -13.13
CA LYS A 49 4.94 3.74 -14.06
C LYS A 49 4.80 3.34 -15.54
N THR A 50 4.02 2.31 -15.86
CA THR A 50 3.77 1.85 -17.23
C THR A 50 2.94 2.85 -18.08
N ASP A 51 2.33 3.89 -17.49
CA ASP A 51 1.42 4.83 -18.21
C ASP A 51 1.91 6.29 -18.27
N ARG A 52 3.19 6.59 -18.01
CA ARG A 52 3.74 7.96 -18.14
C ARG A 52 4.76 8.18 -19.24
N TYR A 53 4.84 7.26 -20.20
CA TYR A 53 5.61 7.45 -21.44
C TYR A 53 4.93 6.81 -22.67
N LEU A 54 3.64 7.10 -22.88
CA LEU A 54 2.98 6.90 -24.17
C LEU A 54 2.33 8.22 -24.62
#